data_AF-A0AAD4BGM5-F1
#
_entry.id   AF-A0AAD4BGM5-F1
#
_cell.length_a   1.000
_cell.length_b   1.000
_cell.length_c   1.000
_cell.angle_alpha   90.00
_cell.angle_beta   90.00
_cell.angle_gamma   90.00
#
_symmetry.space_group_name_H-M   'P 1'
#
loop_
_entity.id
_entity.type
_entity.pdbx_description
1 polymer ?
#
loop_
_entity_poly.entity_id
_entity_poly.type
_entity_poly.pdbx_seq_one_letter_code
_entity_poly.pdbx_strand_id
1 'polypeptide(L)'
;MTERKARSIMPETGPSTIRLSHFARTIPCGRVTTYGGFCLALGMGSPRSVGSALRHNPFAPFVPCHRVIGSNLYIGGFFGE
;
A
#
# COMPACT_ATOMS: atom_id res chain seq x y z
N MET A 1 28.65 11.78 -20.01
CA MET A 1 27.45 12.50 -19.52
C MET A 1 26.26 11.58 -19.70
N THR A 2 26.20 10.50 -18.91
CA THR A 2 25.26 9.41 -19.18
C THR A 2 24.89 8.72 -17.87
N GLU A 3 23.58 8.58 -17.65
CA GLU A 3 22.92 7.49 -16.90
C GLU A 3 22.90 7.46 -15.36
N ARG A 4 23.43 8.45 -14.62
CA ARG A 4 23.38 8.38 -13.14
C ARG A 4 22.13 8.93 -12.45
N LYS A 5 21.21 9.62 -13.14
CA LYS A 5 20.10 10.35 -12.47
C LYS A 5 18.78 9.58 -12.33
N ALA A 6 18.60 8.47 -13.05
CA ALA A 6 17.33 7.70 -12.98
C ALA A 6 17.26 6.71 -11.80
N ARG A 7 18.40 6.37 -11.18
CA ARG A 7 18.46 5.39 -10.08
C ARG A 7 18.07 5.95 -8.69
N SER A 8 17.84 7.25 -8.56
CA SER A 8 17.65 7.89 -7.24
C SER A 8 16.19 8.03 -6.79
N ILE A 9 15.21 7.54 -7.57
CA ILE A 9 13.77 7.70 -7.29
C ILE A 9 13.05 6.39 -6.95
N MET A 10 13.75 5.26 -7.00
CA MET A 10 13.19 3.99 -6.56
C MET A 10 13.69 3.67 -5.14
N PRO A 11 12.84 3.82 -4.12
CA PRO A 11 13.18 3.41 -2.76
C PRO A 11 13.52 1.92 -2.76
N GLU A 12 14.54 1.52 -1.99
CA GLU A 12 14.92 0.12 -1.73
C GLU A 12 13.75 -0.58 -1.00
N THR A 13 12.74 -0.98 -1.77
CA THR A 13 11.46 -1.42 -1.22
C THR A 13 11.43 -2.94 -1.18
N GLY A 14 11.12 -3.53 -0.03
CA GLY A 14 11.01 -4.98 0.11
C GLY A 14 9.99 -5.59 -0.87
N PRO A 15 10.16 -6.87 -1.25
CA PRO A 15 9.31 -7.55 -2.23
C PRO A 15 7.82 -7.52 -1.86
N SER A 16 7.53 -7.46 -0.55
CA SER A 16 6.19 -7.36 0.00
C SER A 16 5.50 -6.05 -0.38
N THR A 17 6.19 -4.91 -0.24
CA THR A 17 5.62 -3.56 -0.42
C THR A 17 5.32 -3.26 -1.89
N ILE A 18 6.13 -3.78 -2.80
CA ILE A 18 5.88 -3.71 -4.25
C ILE A 18 4.56 -4.43 -4.57
N ARG A 19 4.37 -5.64 -4.03
CA ARG A 19 3.15 -6.42 -4.22
C ARG A 19 1.91 -5.73 -3.66
N LEU A 20 2.04 -5.17 -2.45
CA LEU A 20 1.01 -4.34 -1.82
C LEU A 20 0.63 -3.15 -2.70
N SER A 21 1.62 -2.42 -3.19
CA SER A 21 1.41 -1.24 -4.03
C SER A 21 0.76 -1.58 -5.37
N HIS A 22 1.15 -2.70 -5.98
CA HIS A 22 0.54 -3.18 -7.23
C HIS A 22 -0.93 -3.54 -7.03
N PHE A 23 -1.25 -4.23 -5.94
CA PHE A 23 -2.63 -4.58 -5.63
C PHE A 23 -3.48 -3.35 -5.29
N ALA A 24 -2.95 -2.37 -4.56
CA ALA A 24 -3.68 -1.15 -4.27
C ALA A 24 -4.12 -0.43 -5.57
N ARG A 25 -3.29 -0.45 -6.61
CA ARG A 25 -3.62 0.14 -7.93
C ARG A 25 -4.76 -0.54 -8.66
N THR A 26 -5.12 -1.79 -8.30
CA THR A 26 -6.27 -2.48 -8.92
C THR A 26 -7.60 -2.04 -8.32
N ILE A 27 -7.59 -1.34 -7.17
CA ILE A 27 -8.80 -0.84 -6.53
C ILE A 27 -9.35 0.33 -7.37
N PRO A 28 -10.54 0.21 -7.97
CA PRO A 28 -11.08 1.25 -8.83
C PRO A 28 -11.46 2.50 -8.02
N CYS A 29 -11.51 3.65 -8.71
CA CYS A 29 -11.98 4.90 -8.10
C CYS A 29 -13.41 4.74 -7.57
N GLY A 30 -13.69 5.32 -6.39
CA GLY A 30 -15.00 5.21 -5.74
C GLY A 30 -15.25 3.88 -5.00
N ARG A 31 -14.29 2.95 -5.00
CA ARG A 31 -14.34 1.76 -4.15
C ARG A 31 -13.22 1.76 -3.12
N VAL A 32 -13.51 1.07 -2.02
CA VAL A 32 -12.57 0.82 -0.92
C VAL A 32 -12.46 -0.68 -0.70
N THR A 33 -11.34 -1.09 -0.11
CA THR A 33 -11.14 -2.45 0.39
C THR A 33 -10.68 -2.38 1.84
N THR A 34 -10.71 -3.50 2.55
CA THR A 34 -10.27 -3.56 3.96
C THR A 34 -8.87 -4.13 4.07
N TYR A 35 -8.13 -3.80 5.13
CA TYR A 35 -6.83 -4.45 5.42
C TYR A 35 -6.95 -5.98 5.48
N GLY A 36 -8.09 -6.49 5.97
CA GLY A 36 -8.41 -7.92 5.99
C GLY A 36 -8.57 -8.50 4.59
N GLY A 37 -9.37 -7.85 3.72
CA GLY A 37 -9.52 -8.26 2.33
C GLY A 37 -8.20 -8.20 1.56
N PHE A 38 -7.38 -7.19 1.82
CA PHE A 38 -6.04 -7.02 1.25
C PHE A 38 -5.11 -8.17 1.63
N CYS A 39 -5.12 -8.55 2.91
CA CYS A 39 -4.37 -9.67 3.47
C CYS A 39 -4.78 -11.00 2.84
N LEU A 40 -6.09 -11.26 2.75
CA LEU A 40 -6.63 -12.49 2.16
C LEU A 40 -6.31 -12.60 0.67
N ALA A 41 -6.49 -11.51 -0.08
CA ALA A 41 -6.24 -11.49 -1.52
C ALA A 41 -4.77 -11.73 -1.89
N LEU A 42 -3.84 -11.29 -1.04
CA LEU A 42 -2.40 -11.47 -1.27
C LEU A 42 -1.80 -12.67 -0.54
N GLY A 43 -2.56 -13.35 0.31
CA GLY A 43 -2.06 -14.41 1.21
C GLY A 43 -0.93 -13.93 2.12
N MET A 44 -1.02 -12.70 2.66
CA MET A 44 0.06 -12.04 3.38
C MET A 44 -0.24 -11.78 4.85
N GLY A 45 0.45 -12.49 5.75
CA GLY A 45 0.61 -12.10 7.16
C GLY A 45 -0.69 -11.73 7.87
N SER A 46 -0.68 -10.59 8.56
CA SER A 46 -1.80 -10.05 9.33
C SER A 46 -2.24 -8.69 8.77
N PRO A 47 -3.54 -8.33 8.87
CA PRO A 47 -4.04 -7.01 8.48
C PRO A 47 -3.26 -5.84 9.10
N ARG A 48 -2.78 -5.98 10.35
CA ARG A 48 -1.93 -4.99 11.00
C ARG A 48 -0.58 -4.82 10.30
N SER A 49 0.05 -5.93 9.91
CA SER A 49 1.32 -5.90 9.19
C SER A 49 1.17 -5.24 7.80
N VAL A 50 0.06 -5.52 7.12
CA VAL A 50 -0.31 -4.86 5.86
C VAL A 50 -0.49 -3.36 6.07
N GLY A 51 -1.20 -2.94 7.12
CA GLY A 51 -1.33 -1.53 7.49
C GLY A 51 0.01 -0.85 7.74
N SER A 52 0.90 -1.46 8.53
CA SER A 52 2.25 -0.96 8.76
C SER A 52 3.08 -0.86 7.48
N ALA A 53 3.00 -1.85 6.58
CA ALA A 53 3.72 -1.82 5.31
C ALA A 53 3.19 -0.75 4.35
N LEU A 54 1.87 -0.54 4.31
CA LEU A 54 1.24 0.52 3.51
C LEU A 54 1.53 1.92 4.08
N ARG A 55 1.67 2.07 5.40
CA ARG A 55 2.04 3.33 6.06
C ARG A 55 3.45 3.79 5.69
N HIS A 56 4.39 2.85 5.57
CA HIS A 56 5.76 3.12 5.13
C HIS A 56 5.91 3.01 3.61
N ASN A 57 4.81 3.05 2.85
CA ASN A 57 4.86 2.93 1.40
C ASN A 57 5.50 4.19 0.79
N PRO A 58 6.69 4.07 0.19
CA PRO A 58 7.40 5.22 -0.35
C PRO A 58 6.85 5.70 -1.70
N PHE A 59 5.87 4.99 -2.26
CA PHE A 59 5.12 5.39 -3.46
C PHE A 59 3.84 6.18 -3.15
N ALA A 60 3.57 6.51 -1.88
CA ALA A 60 2.50 7.41 -1.50
C ALA A 60 2.83 8.85 -1.93
N PRO A 61 1.86 9.66 -2.42
CA PRO A 61 0.42 9.39 -2.57
C PRO A 61 0.01 8.80 -3.93
N PHE A 62 0.94 8.54 -4.85
CA PHE A 62 0.64 8.07 -6.21
C PHE A 62 -0.03 6.68 -6.23
N VAL A 63 0.31 5.83 -5.27
CA VAL A 63 -0.41 4.57 -5.01
C VAL A 63 -1.64 4.87 -4.15
N PRO A 64 -2.84 4.37 -4.51
CA PRO A 64 -4.10 4.70 -3.82
C PRO A 64 -4.27 3.92 -2.49
N CYS A 65 -3.28 4.02 -1.62
CA CYS A 65 -3.24 3.36 -0.32
C CYS A 65 -4.28 3.90 0.69
N HIS A 66 -4.82 5.11 0.45
CA HIS A 66 -5.98 5.66 1.16
C HIS A 66 -7.30 4.90 0.91
N ARG A 67 -7.34 3.99 -0.08
CA ARG A 67 -8.52 3.15 -0.38
C ARG A 67 -8.57 1.88 0.47
N VAL A 68 -7.57 1.66 1.33
CA VAL A 68 -7.50 0.51 2.23
C VAL A 68 -7.87 0.97 3.63
N ILE A 69 -8.97 0.44 4.17
CA ILE A 69 -9.58 0.88 5.44
C ILE A 69 -9.74 -0.26 6.44
N GLY A 70 -10.14 0.06 7.67
CA GLY A 70 -10.49 -0.93 8.68
C GLY A 70 -11.72 -1.76 8.30
N SER A 71 -11.83 -2.99 8.82
CA SER A 71 -12.98 -3.87 8.58
C SER A 71 -14.32 -3.27 9.02
N ASN A 72 -14.30 -2.33 9.96
CA ASN A 72 -15.48 -1.62 10.47
C ASN A 72 -15.95 -0.50 9.55
N LEU A 73 -15.44 -0.43 8.31
CA LEU A 73 -15.65 0.67 7.35
C LEU A 73 -15.25 2.04 7.90
N TYR A 74 -14.49 2.06 8.99
CA TYR A 74 -13.93 3.27 9.58
C TYR A 74 -12.78 3.77 8.72
N ILE A 75 -12.85 5.05 8.36
CA ILE A 75 -11.81 5.76 7.61
C ILE A 75 -10.76 6.17 8.64
N GLY A 76 -9.74 5.32 8.82
CA GLY A 76 -8.66 5.52 9.79
C GLY A 76 -7.53 4.52 9.58
N GLY A 77 -6.42 4.70 10.28
CA GLY A 77 -5.27 3.78 10.25
C GLY A 77 -4.20 4.03 9.19
N PHE A 78 -4.49 4.78 8.11
CA PHE A 78 -3.48 5.15 7.11
C PHE A 78 -2.51 6.22 7.62
N PHE A 79 -3.02 7.25 8.31
CA PHE A 79 -2.19 8.30 8.97
C PHE A 79 -2.08 8.14 10.49
N GLY A 80 -2.75 7.15 11.07
CA GLY A 80 -2.78 6.93 12.51
C GLY A 80 -3.77 7.86 13.21
N GLU A 81 -4.93 7.30 13.52
CA GLU A 81 -5.80 7.72 14.62
C GLU A 81 -5.95 6.49 15.53
#